data_AF-A0A378MXQ5-F1
#
_entry.id   AF-A0A378MXQ5-F1
#
_cell.length_a   1.000
_cell.length_b   1.000
_cell.length_c   1.000
_cell.angle_alpha   90.00
_cell.angle_beta   90.00
_cell.angle_gamma   90.00
#
_symmetry.space_group_name_H-M   'P 1'
#
loop_
_entity.id
_entity.type
_entity.pdbx_description
1 polymer ?
#
loop_
_entity_poly.entity_id
_entity_poly.type
_entity_poly.pdbx_seq_one_letter_code
_entity_poly.pdbx_strand_id
1 'polypeptide(L)'
;MFGVALSKNHANAEFNEGVNGKSNLLMASLYGKWQSQQGTFISLDGSYGKAKNQLYLFGENHFTRRISSIGANIGHQFDLAGVQIQPTIGARYYHFSGQDYTLGGAKISSPNTHFMTYQAGLKASKTFSLDDWKVEPSITTHYVDASNKRLAVNVNNNNINQRFGRYLKTEAGIRFEHNQWQFDLHAGFINGNEIKKQHFAGVKLGYSW
;
A
#
# COMPACT_ATOMS: atom_id res chain seq x y z
N MET A 1 -9.36 -16.75 -8.75
CA MET A 1 -8.94 -16.89 -7.33
C MET A 1 -9.60 -15.78 -6.52
N PHE A 2 -10.16 -16.13 -5.37
CA PHE A 2 -10.67 -15.16 -4.39
C PHE A 2 -9.97 -15.40 -3.06
N GLY A 3 -9.85 -14.36 -2.23
CA GLY A 3 -9.30 -14.52 -0.90
C GLY A 3 -9.56 -13.31 0.00
N VAL A 4 -9.19 -13.50 1.26
CA VAL A 4 -9.36 -12.52 2.33
C VAL A 4 -7.99 -12.31 2.99
N ALA A 5 -7.70 -11.07 3.39
CA ALA A 5 -6.51 -10.74 4.14
C ALA A 5 -6.85 -9.87 5.35
N LEU A 6 -6.16 -10.10 6.45
CA LEU A 6 -6.17 -9.24 7.64
C LEU A 6 -4.77 -8.67 7.81
N SER A 7 -4.67 -7.37 8.02
CA SER A 7 -3.40 -6.68 8.20
C SER A 7 -3.42 -5.79 9.43
N LYS A 8 -2.28 -5.78 10.15
CA LYS A 8 -2.03 -4.92 11.29
C LYS A 8 -0.71 -4.19 11.05
N ASN A 9 -0.75 -2.86 11.05
CA ASN A 9 0.44 -2.03 10.87
C ASN A 9 0.65 -1.16 12.11
N HIS A 10 1.92 -1.05 12.51
CA HIS A 10 2.38 -0.16 13.56
C HIS A 10 3.38 0.82 12.94
N ALA A 11 3.18 2.12 13.16
CA ALA A 11 4.07 3.16 12.66
C ALA A 11 4.41 4.15 13.76
N ASN A 12 5.68 4.54 13.81
CA ASN A 12 6.20 5.59 14.66
C ASN A 12 6.67 6.74 13.77
N ALA A 13 6.22 7.96 14.06
CA ALA A 13 6.66 9.17 13.38
C ALA A 13 7.27 10.13 14.39
N GLU A 14 8.47 10.60 14.10
CA GLU A 14 9.19 11.61 14.88
C GLU A 14 9.26 12.88 14.03
N PHE A 15 8.70 13.99 14.53
CA PHE A 15 8.72 15.29 13.85
C PHE A 15 9.81 16.17 14.47
N ASN A 16 10.39 17.07 13.66
CA ASN A 16 11.52 17.95 14.04
C ASN A 16 11.30 18.83 15.28
N GLU A 17 10.10 18.88 15.85
CA GLU A 17 9.74 19.64 17.05
C GLU A 17 9.58 18.77 18.32
N GLY A 18 10.09 17.53 18.33
CA GLY A 18 10.02 16.63 19.49
C GLY A 18 8.65 15.97 19.69
N VAL A 19 7.79 16.04 18.67
CA VAL A 19 6.47 15.42 18.67
C VAL A 19 6.58 13.98 18.20
N ASN A 20 6.24 13.05 19.10
CA ASN A 20 6.12 11.63 18.79
C ASN A 20 4.67 11.28 18.41
N GLY A 21 4.49 10.60 17.29
CA GLY A 21 3.21 10.08 16.85
C GLY A 21 3.24 8.55 16.76
N LYS A 22 2.30 7.87 17.42
CA LYS A 22 2.09 6.42 17.30
C LYS A 22 0.82 6.16 16.49
N SER A 23 0.91 5.31 15.47
CA SER A 23 -0.23 4.91 14.66
C SER A 23 -0.39 3.39 14.64
N ASN A 24 -1.63 2.93 14.89
CA ASN A 24 -2.03 1.54 14.78
C ASN A 24 -3.15 1.40 13.75
N LEU A 25 -2.91 0.67 12.67
CA LEU A 25 -3.90 0.41 11.63
C LEU A 25 -4.27 -1.07 11.60
N LEU A 26 -5.56 -1.37 11.74
CA LEU A 26 -6.12 -2.69 11.48
C LEU A 26 -6.99 -2.62 10.22
N MET A 27 -6.77 -3.49 9.26
CA MET A 27 -7.51 -3.49 7.99
C MET A 27 -7.85 -4.91 7.54
N ALA A 28 -9.09 -5.09 7.10
CA ALA A 28 -9.59 -6.29 6.44
C ALA A 28 -9.76 -6.03 4.95
N SER A 29 -9.34 -6.98 4.12
CA SER A 29 -9.33 -6.85 2.67
C SER A 29 -9.92 -8.09 2.01
N LEU A 30 -10.72 -7.89 0.98
CA LEU A 30 -11.21 -8.91 0.06
C LEU A 30 -10.55 -8.69 -1.28
N TYR A 31 -10.11 -9.75 -1.94
CA TYR A 31 -9.51 -9.66 -3.27
C TYR A 31 -10.01 -10.78 -4.18
N GLY A 32 -10.12 -10.44 -5.47
CA GLY A 32 -10.41 -11.36 -6.55
C GLY A 32 -9.43 -11.13 -7.68
N LYS A 33 -8.87 -12.21 -8.23
CA LYS A 33 -8.04 -12.19 -9.44
C LYS A 33 -8.57 -13.23 -10.42
N TRP A 34 -8.86 -12.79 -11.64
CA TRP A 34 -9.08 -13.63 -12.79
C TRP A 34 -7.86 -13.57 -13.70
N GLN A 35 -7.46 -14.70 -14.27
CA GLN A 35 -6.32 -14.80 -15.17
C GLN A 35 -6.67 -15.70 -16.34
N SER A 36 -6.42 -15.21 -17.55
CA SER A 36 -6.56 -15.94 -18.81
C SER A 36 -5.38 -16.89 -19.00
N GLN A 37 -5.60 -17.95 -19.77
CA GLN A 37 -4.53 -18.86 -20.23
C GLN A 37 -3.45 -18.11 -21.04
N GLN A 38 -3.80 -16.99 -21.68
CA GLN A 38 -2.90 -16.14 -22.45
C GLN A 38 -2.05 -15.19 -21.59
N GLY A 39 -2.11 -15.26 -20.25
CA GLY A 39 -1.29 -14.44 -19.36
C GLY A 39 -1.90 -13.08 -18.96
N THR A 40 -3.01 -12.65 -19.58
CA THR A 40 -3.78 -11.48 -19.13
C THR A 40 -4.41 -11.76 -17.77
N PHE A 41 -4.37 -10.80 -16.85
CA PHE A 41 -5.12 -10.87 -15.60
C PHE A 41 -5.87 -9.58 -15.30
N ILE A 42 -6.98 -9.74 -14.58
CA ILE A 42 -7.77 -8.67 -14.01
C ILE A 42 -7.90 -8.95 -12.51
N SER A 43 -7.76 -7.93 -11.69
CA SER A 43 -7.94 -8.04 -10.24
C SER A 43 -8.81 -6.90 -9.71
N LEU A 44 -9.60 -7.23 -8.69
CA LEU A 44 -10.40 -6.31 -7.91
C LEU A 44 -10.09 -6.53 -6.44
N ASP A 45 -10.01 -5.45 -5.68
CA ASP A 45 -9.82 -5.52 -4.24
C ASP A 45 -10.66 -4.47 -3.52
N GLY A 46 -11.10 -4.80 -2.32
CA GLY A 46 -11.83 -3.91 -1.43
C GLY A 46 -11.28 -4.03 -0.03
N SER A 47 -11.03 -2.92 0.65
CA SER A 47 -10.49 -2.92 2.00
C SER A 47 -11.25 -1.97 2.92
N TYR A 48 -11.36 -2.36 4.19
CA TYR A 48 -11.93 -1.54 5.24
C TYR A 48 -11.07 -1.65 6.51
N GLY A 49 -10.73 -0.51 7.11
CA GLY A 49 -9.84 -0.47 8.26
C GLY A 49 -10.11 0.68 9.21
N LYS A 50 -9.54 0.56 10.41
CA LYS A 50 -9.55 1.57 11.46
C LYS A 50 -8.11 1.93 11.80
N ALA A 51 -7.76 3.21 11.65
CA ALA A 51 -6.51 3.78 12.08
C ALA A 51 -6.71 4.50 13.43
N LYS A 52 -6.04 4.04 14.47
CA LYS A 52 -5.94 4.73 15.76
C LYS A 52 -4.63 5.51 15.78
N ASN A 53 -4.70 6.82 15.83
CA ASN A 53 -3.54 7.71 15.90
C ASN A 53 -3.48 8.36 17.28
N GLN A 54 -2.30 8.32 17.90
CA GLN A 54 -1.95 9.05 19.11
C GLN A 54 -0.94 10.14 18.72
N LEU A 55 -1.31 11.40 18.89
CA LEU A 55 -0.44 12.56 18.64
C LEU A 55 -0.16 13.22 19.99
N TYR A 56 1.12 13.26 20.40
CA TYR A 56 1.56 13.98 21.58
C TYR A 56 1.88 15.44 21.20
N LEU A 57 0.83 16.20 20.89
CA LEU A 57 0.90 17.66 20.72
C LEU A 57 0.02 18.27 21.81
N PHE A 58 0.65 18.86 22.82
CA PHE A 58 0.01 19.55 23.96
C PHE A 58 -1.03 18.69 24.75
N GLY A 59 -0.76 17.38 24.93
CA GLY A 59 -1.59 16.43 25.68
C GLY A 59 -1.83 15.10 24.95
N GLU A 60 -2.40 14.10 25.64
CA GLU A 60 -2.79 12.81 25.04
C GLU A 60 -4.06 12.96 24.20
N ASN A 61 -3.93 13.10 22.88
CA ASN A 61 -5.08 13.21 21.99
C ASN A 61 -5.22 11.95 21.13
N HIS A 62 -6.39 11.31 21.22
CA HIS A 62 -6.75 10.07 20.52
C HIS A 62 -7.68 10.38 19.33
N PHE A 63 -7.26 10.01 18.12
CA PHE A 63 -8.10 10.14 16.92
C PHE A 63 -8.30 8.79 16.23
N THR A 64 -9.53 8.49 15.78
CA THR A 64 -9.87 7.21 15.13
C THR A 64 -10.44 7.42 13.73
N ARG A 65 -9.61 7.26 12.69
CA ARG A 65 -10.06 7.39 11.31
C ARG A 65 -10.50 6.05 10.73
N ARG A 66 -11.67 6.00 10.07
CA ARG A 66 -12.07 4.85 9.26
C ARG A 66 -11.59 5.06 7.83
N ILE A 67 -11.04 4.01 7.24
CA ILE A 67 -10.49 4.00 5.88
C ILE A 67 -11.23 2.92 5.11
N SER A 68 -11.78 3.26 3.95
CA SER A 68 -12.22 2.28 2.96
C SER A 68 -11.52 2.52 1.63
N SER A 69 -11.27 1.45 0.89
CA SER A 69 -10.70 1.54 -0.45
C SER A 69 -11.26 0.47 -1.37
N ILE A 70 -11.33 0.78 -2.66
CA ILE A 70 -11.65 -0.18 -3.72
C ILE A 70 -10.66 0.01 -4.87
N GLY A 71 -10.05 -1.07 -5.32
CA GLY A 71 -9.03 -1.09 -6.36
C GLY A 71 -9.38 -2.02 -7.52
N ALA A 72 -8.91 -1.65 -8.70
CA ALA A 72 -8.96 -2.48 -9.89
C ALA A 72 -7.62 -2.41 -10.63
N ASN A 73 -7.12 -3.57 -11.07
CA ASN A 73 -5.89 -3.65 -11.85
C ASN A 73 -6.06 -4.61 -13.03
N ILE A 74 -5.37 -4.29 -14.12
CA ILE A 74 -5.22 -5.15 -15.29
C ILE A 74 -3.74 -5.26 -15.63
N GLY A 75 -3.31 -6.44 -16.04
CA GLY A 75 -1.95 -6.65 -16.50
C GLY A 75 -1.85 -7.84 -17.44
N HIS A 76 -0.68 -8.01 -18.03
CA HIS A 76 -0.41 -9.10 -18.95
C HIS A 76 1.00 -9.61 -18.70
N GLN A 77 1.19 -10.92 -18.73
CA GLN A 77 2.50 -11.54 -18.59
C GLN A 77 3.03 -11.97 -19.95
N PHE A 78 4.20 -11.45 -20.31
CA PHE A 78 4.95 -11.82 -21.51
C PHE A 78 6.14 -12.70 -21.12
N ASP A 79 6.38 -13.78 -21.86
CA ASP A 79 7.61 -14.54 -21.75
C ASP A 79 8.61 -14.07 -22.82
N LEU A 80 9.74 -13.53 -22.37
CA LEU A 80 10.82 -13.04 -23.21
C LEU A 80 12.07 -13.85 -22.90
N ALA A 81 12.29 -14.92 -23.66
CA ALA A 81 13.44 -15.82 -23.52
C ALA A 81 13.60 -16.39 -22.08
N GLY A 82 12.50 -16.79 -21.46
CA GLY A 82 12.46 -17.34 -20.11
C GLY A 82 12.44 -16.27 -19.01
N VAL A 83 12.43 -14.98 -19.35
CA VAL A 83 12.16 -13.88 -18.43
C VAL A 83 10.69 -13.49 -18.56
N GLN A 84 9.95 -13.61 -17.47
CA GLN A 84 8.56 -13.18 -17.37
C GLN A 84 8.51 -11.68 -17.10
N ILE A 85 7.97 -10.91 -18.05
CA ILE A 85 7.74 -9.48 -17.94
C ILE A 85 6.25 -9.22 -17.79
N GLN A 86 5.86 -8.52 -16.73
CA GLN A 86 4.47 -8.30 -16.37
C GLN A 86 4.18 -6.81 -16.15
N PRO A 87 3.83 -6.06 -17.20
CA PRO A 87 3.24 -4.74 -17.03
C PRO A 87 1.87 -4.84 -16.36
N THR A 88 1.53 -3.84 -15.56
CA THR A 88 0.25 -3.74 -14.84
C THR A 88 -0.15 -2.28 -14.74
N ILE A 89 -1.43 -1.98 -14.96
CA ILE A 89 -2.00 -0.67 -14.67
C ILE A 89 -3.22 -0.84 -13.77
N GLY A 90 -3.54 0.19 -13.00
CA GLY A 90 -4.68 0.12 -12.11
C GLY A 90 -5.08 1.47 -11.54
N ALA A 91 -6.25 1.47 -10.92
CA ALA A 91 -6.77 2.60 -10.19
C ALA A 91 -7.31 2.14 -8.84
N ARG A 92 -7.21 2.99 -7.83
CA ARG A 92 -7.77 2.73 -6.51
C ARG A 92 -8.41 3.98 -5.95
N TYR A 93 -9.66 3.83 -5.53
CA TYR A 93 -10.41 4.84 -4.83
C TYR A 93 -10.25 4.66 -3.34
N TYR A 94 -9.97 5.74 -2.63
CA TYR A 94 -9.92 5.79 -1.17
C TYR A 94 -10.98 6.74 -0.64
N HIS A 95 -11.59 6.33 0.47
CA HIS A 95 -12.53 7.11 1.23
C HIS A 95 -12.15 7.09 2.71
N PHE A 96 -12.05 8.28 3.30
CA PHE A 96 -11.69 8.50 4.68
C PHE A 96 -12.83 9.20 5.40
N SER A 97 -13.34 8.57 6.46
CA SER A 97 -14.40 9.18 7.27
C SER A 97 -13.93 10.51 7.86
N GLY A 98 -14.79 11.52 7.81
CA GLY A 98 -14.59 12.76 8.56
C GLY A 98 -14.77 12.52 10.06
N GLN A 99 -14.01 13.23 10.88
CA GLN A 99 -14.19 13.24 12.33
C GLN A 99 -13.72 14.58 12.88
N ASP A 100 -14.57 15.19 13.69
CA ASP A 100 -14.23 16.39 14.47
C ASP A 100 -13.59 15.95 15.78
N TYR A 101 -12.46 16.55 16.15
CA TYR A 101 -11.79 16.28 17.41
C TYR A 101 -11.16 17.55 17.99
N THR A 102 -11.01 17.57 19.30
CA THR A 102 -10.39 18.69 20.02
C THR A 102 -8.96 18.31 20.37
N LEU A 103 -7.97 19.07 19.92
CA LEU A 103 -6.55 18.85 20.18
C LEU A 103 -6.00 20.06 20.94
N GLY A 104 -5.61 19.89 22.20
CA GLY A 104 -5.04 20.96 23.02
C GLY A 104 -5.93 22.21 23.15
N GLY A 105 -7.26 22.04 23.16
CA GLY A 105 -8.23 23.15 23.19
C GLY A 105 -8.63 23.71 21.81
N ALA A 106 -7.96 23.32 20.72
CA ALA A 106 -8.35 23.68 19.36
C ALA A 106 -9.35 22.69 18.77
N LYS A 107 -10.46 23.18 18.20
CA LYS A 107 -11.39 22.34 17.41
C LYS A 107 -10.77 22.08 16.04
N ILE A 108 -10.47 20.82 15.75
CA ILE A 108 -10.02 20.35 14.44
C ILE A 108 -11.19 19.65 13.76
N SER A 109 -11.63 20.20 12.63
CA SER A 109 -12.59 19.53 11.76
C SER A 109 -11.82 18.88 10.62
N SER A 110 -11.78 17.54 10.62
CA SER A 110 -11.24 16.77 9.49
C SER A 110 -12.41 16.38 8.59
N PRO A 111 -12.65 17.10 7.47
CA PRO A 111 -13.76 16.79 6.58
C PRO A 111 -13.60 15.40 5.94
N ASN A 112 -14.75 14.82 5.57
CA ASN A 112 -14.80 13.63 4.75
C ASN A 112 -13.94 13.82 3.49
N THR A 113 -12.98 12.93 3.27
CA THR A 113 -12.06 13.06 2.15
C THR A 113 -12.03 11.80 1.32
N HIS A 114 -12.09 11.98 0.00
CA HIS A 114 -11.95 10.92 -0.97
C HIS A 114 -10.94 11.32 -2.03
N PHE A 115 -10.12 10.36 -2.46
CA PHE A 115 -9.19 10.56 -3.57
C PHE A 115 -9.00 9.28 -4.36
N MET A 116 -8.51 9.44 -5.58
CA MET A 116 -8.22 8.32 -6.48
C MET A 116 -6.70 8.25 -6.66
N THR A 117 -6.14 7.07 -6.78
CA THR A 117 -4.74 6.88 -7.18
C THR A 117 -4.70 6.09 -8.46
N TYR A 118 -3.84 6.50 -9.40
CA TYR A 118 -3.55 5.73 -10.59
C TYR A 118 -2.17 5.12 -10.46
N GLN A 119 -2.01 3.88 -10.90
CA GLN A 119 -0.73 3.19 -10.85
C GLN A 119 -0.39 2.53 -12.17
N ALA A 120 0.90 2.56 -12.49
CA ALA A 120 1.51 1.77 -13.55
C ALA A 120 2.70 1.04 -12.96
N GLY A 121 2.81 -0.25 -13.22
CA GLY A 121 3.86 -1.09 -12.68
C GLY A 121 4.42 -2.05 -13.72
N LEU A 122 5.63 -2.52 -13.44
CA LEU A 122 6.33 -3.49 -14.25
C LEU A 122 7.05 -4.45 -13.31
N LYS A 123 6.77 -5.75 -13.44
CA LYS A 123 7.54 -6.82 -12.81
C LYS A 123 8.37 -7.54 -13.88
N ALA A 124 9.62 -7.84 -13.57
CA ALA A 124 10.44 -8.78 -14.31
C ALA A 124 10.87 -9.91 -13.37
N SER A 125 10.72 -11.16 -13.79
CA SER A 125 11.09 -12.34 -12.99
C SER A 125 11.58 -13.47 -13.88
N LYS A 126 12.39 -14.37 -13.32
CA LYS A 126 12.83 -15.58 -14.00
C LYS A 126 12.78 -16.75 -13.05
N THR A 127 12.10 -17.82 -13.42
CA THR A 127 11.99 -19.02 -12.61
C THR A 127 13.10 -20.00 -12.99
N PHE A 128 13.84 -20.48 -12.00
CA PHE A 128 14.83 -21.53 -12.12
C PHE A 128 14.31 -22.77 -11.41
N SER A 129 14.23 -23.88 -12.13
CA SER A 129 13.90 -25.19 -11.54
C SER A 129 15.21 -25.87 -11.12
N LEU A 130 15.31 -26.18 -9.84
CA LEU A 130 16.46 -26.80 -9.17
C LEU A 130 15.94 -28.03 -8.41
N ASP A 131 15.87 -29.17 -9.12
CA ASP A 131 15.24 -30.40 -8.62
C ASP A 131 13.81 -30.14 -8.09
N ASP A 132 13.57 -30.36 -6.80
CA ASP A 132 12.28 -30.15 -6.15
C ASP A 132 12.00 -28.68 -5.76
N TRP A 133 12.93 -27.77 -6.08
CA TRP A 133 12.82 -26.35 -5.78
C TRP A 133 12.54 -25.53 -7.03
N LYS A 134 11.71 -24.50 -6.89
CA LYS A 134 11.62 -23.40 -7.86
C LYS A 134 12.10 -22.13 -7.20
N VAL A 135 13.03 -21.45 -7.84
CA VAL A 135 13.59 -20.18 -7.38
C VAL A 135 13.26 -19.09 -8.38
N GLU A 136 12.54 -18.06 -7.96
CA GLU A 136 12.12 -16.95 -8.82
C GLU A 136 12.65 -15.62 -8.23
N PRO A 137 13.87 -15.18 -8.61
CA PRO A 137 14.25 -13.79 -8.45
C PRO A 137 13.34 -12.87 -9.28
N SER A 138 13.08 -11.69 -8.74
CA SER A 138 12.25 -10.69 -9.38
C SER A 138 12.65 -9.27 -9.01
N ILE A 139 12.35 -8.34 -9.91
CA ILE A 139 12.36 -6.91 -9.67
C ILE A 139 11.02 -6.33 -10.08
N THR A 140 10.45 -5.48 -9.25
CA THR A 140 9.15 -4.84 -9.48
C THR A 140 9.27 -3.35 -9.23
N THR A 141 8.70 -2.55 -10.13
CA THR A 141 8.58 -1.11 -9.95
C THR A 141 7.14 -0.68 -10.16
N HIS A 142 6.67 0.26 -9.35
CA HIS A 142 5.36 0.87 -9.44
C HIS A 142 5.49 2.39 -9.37
N TYR A 143 4.99 3.07 -10.38
CA TYR A 143 4.70 4.49 -10.33
C TYR A 143 3.25 4.68 -9.88
N VAL A 144 3.05 5.50 -8.85
CA VAL A 144 1.72 5.83 -8.34
C VAL A 144 1.54 7.34 -8.38
N ASP A 145 0.44 7.77 -9.00
CA ASP A 145 -0.02 9.16 -9.00
C ASP A 145 -1.23 9.30 -8.07
N ALA A 146 -1.03 9.99 -6.95
CA ALA A 146 -2.09 10.38 -6.02
C ALA A 146 -2.36 11.90 -6.05
N SER A 147 -1.84 12.63 -7.04
CA SER A 147 -1.84 14.10 -7.07
C SER A 147 -3.18 14.76 -7.39
N ASN A 148 -4.21 13.97 -7.69
CA ASN A 148 -5.52 14.48 -8.11
C ASN A 148 -6.36 15.14 -7.00
N LYS A 149 -5.94 15.08 -5.73
CA LYS A 149 -6.65 15.69 -4.59
C LYS A 149 -5.70 16.30 -3.57
N ARG A 150 -6.14 17.40 -2.96
CA ARG A 150 -5.53 18.03 -1.77
C ARG A 150 -6.44 17.74 -0.57
N LEU A 151 -5.88 17.20 0.51
CA LEU A 151 -6.55 17.06 1.81
C LEU A 151 -6.60 18.44 2.46
N ALA A 152 -7.77 19.07 2.53
CA ALA A 152 -7.98 20.28 3.32
C ALA A 152 -8.33 19.88 4.75
N VAL A 153 -7.46 20.18 5.72
CA VAL A 153 -7.69 19.98 7.15
C VAL A 153 -7.87 21.36 7.79
N ASN A 154 -8.99 21.58 8.48
CA ASN A 154 -9.29 22.88 9.09
C ASN A 154 -8.91 22.85 10.57
N VAL A 155 -7.94 23.68 10.95
CA VAL A 155 -7.46 23.84 12.33
C VAL A 155 -7.72 25.28 12.77
N ASN A 156 -8.72 25.49 13.63
CA ASN A 156 -9.00 26.80 14.22
C ASN A 156 -9.15 27.94 13.19
N ASN A 157 -9.96 27.73 12.14
CA ASN A 157 -10.13 28.60 10.96
C ASN A 157 -8.94 28.70 9.99
N ASN A 158 -7.85 27.96 10.20
CA ASN A 158 -6.73 27.87 9.25
C ASN A 158 -6.81 26.58 8.42
N ASN A 159 -6.69 26.73 7.10
CA ASN A 159 -6.81 25.62 6.17
C ASN A 159 -5.42 25.02 5.86
N ILE A 160 -5.12 23.84 6.42
CA ILE A 160 -3.90 23.08 6.11
C ILE A 160 -4.20 22.18 4.91
N ASN A 161 -3.56 22.47 3.78
CA ASN A 161 -3.68 21.65 2.58
C ASN A 161 -2.57 20.57 2.54
N GLN A 162 -2.86 19.37 3.00
CA GLN A 162 -1.98 18.22 2.81
C GLN A 162 -2.07 17.73 1.35
N ARG A 163 -0.97 17.86 0.61
CA ARG A 163 -0.89 17.37 -0.77
C ARG A 163 -0.55 15.88 -0.79
N PHE A 164 -1.26 15.13 -1.63
CA PHE A 164 -0.82 13.81 -2.02
C PHE A 164 0.05 13.91 -3.27
N GLY A 165 1.16 13.19 -3.25
CA GLY A 165 2.20 13.27 -4.27
C GLY A 165 2.17 12.13 -5.28
N ARG A 166 3.17 12.15 -6.16
CA ARG A 166 3.57 11.03 -7.01
C ARG A 166 4.75 10.33 -6.34
N TYR A 167 4.75 9.01 -6.40
CA TYR A 167 5.87 8.23 -5.87
C TYR A 167 6.18 7.02 -6.74
N LEU A 168 7.45 6.63 -6.69
CA LEU A 168 7.96 5.39 -7.25
C LEU A 168 8.25 4.43 -6.10
N LYS A 169 7.71 3.22 -6.17
CA LYS A 169 8.06 2.09 -5.31
C LYS A 169 8.86 1.10 -6.14
N THR A 170 10.07 0.77 -5.73
CA THR A 170 10.91 -0.24 -6.40
C THR A 170 11.33 -1.29 -5.39
N GLU A 171 11.21 -2.55 -5.78
CA GLU A 171 11.41 -3.71 -4.92
C GLU A 171 12.15 -4.81 -5.70
N ALA A 172 13.12 -5.44 -5.06
CA ALA A 172 13.72 -6.69 -5.51
C ALA A 172 13.32 -7.79 -4.53
N GLY A 173 13.06 -8.99 -5.05
CA GLY A 173 12.67 -10.12 -4.22
C GLY A 173 13.08 -11.45 -4.83
N ILE A 174 13.03 -12.49 -4.01
CA ILE A 174 13.30 -13.87 -4.40
C ILE A 174 12.24 -14.76 -3.77
N ARG A 175 11.58 -15.56 -4.60
CA ARG A 175 10.64 -16.60 -4.17
C ARG A 175 11.30 -17.96 -4.25
N PHE A 176 11.09 -18.78 -3.23
CA PHE A 176 11.40 -20.19 -3.19
C PHE A 176 10.09 -20.96 -3.06
N GLU A 177 9.87 -21.93 -3.94
CA GLU A 177 8.74 -22.85 -3.85
C GLU A 177 9.28 -24.28 -3.76
N HIS A 178 8.75 -25.04 -2.81
CA HIS A 178 9.06 -26.46 -2.63
C HIS A 178 7.81 -27.19 -2.16
N ASN A 179 7.33 -28.14 -2.98
CA ASN A 179 6.05 -28.81 -2.77
C ASN A 179 4.89 -27.80 -2.57
N GLN A 180 4.23 -27.86 -1.42
CA GLN A 180 3.11 -26.99 -1.07
C GLN A 180 3.55 -25.66 -0.44
N TRP A 181 4.84 -25.50 -0.13
CA TRP A 181 5.38 -24.34 0.57
C TRP A 181 5.92 -23.29 -0.38
N GLN A 182 5.64 -22.03 -0.05
CA GLN A 182 6.13 -20.85 -0.75
C GLN A 182 6.75 -19.88 0.26
N PHE A 183 7.96 -19.42 -0.03
CA PHE A 183 8.70 -18.46 0.78
C PHE A 183 9.18 -17.31 -0.09
N ASP A 184 8.80 -16.08 0.24
CA ASP A 184 9.22 -14.87 -0.48
C ASP A 184 10.03 -13.96 0.46
N LEU A 185 11.21 -13.54 0.01
CA LEU A 185 12.00 -12.47 0.62
C LEU A 185 11.99 -11.26 -0.31
N HIS A 186 11.83 -10.05 0.23
CA HIS A 186 11.88 -8.84 -0.59
C HIS A 186 12.41 -7.63 0.18
N ALA A 187 13.01 -6.71 -0.54
CA ALA A 187 13.45 -5.42 -0.04
C ALA A 187 13.34 -4.35 -1.12
N GLY A 188 13.18 -3.10 -0.72
CA GLY A 188 12.97 -2.03 -1.67
C GLY A 188 12.99 -0.64 -1.05
N PHE A 189 12.59 0.31 -1.86
CA PHE A 189 12.44 1.70 -1.44
C PHE A 189 11.23 2.36 -2.10
N ILE A 190 10.75 3.41 -1.44
CA ILE A 190 9.74 4.32 -1.95
C ILE A 190 10.37 5.69 -2.03
N ASN A 191 10.21 6.39 -3.15
CA ASN A 191 10.69 7.76 -3.33
C ASN A 191 9.62 8.58 -4.06
N GLY A 192 9.26 9.75 -3.54
CA GLY A 192 8.24 10.60 -4.14
C GLY A 192 8.51 12.08 -3.93
N ASN A 193 7.75 12.91 -4.63
CA ASN A 193 7.83 14.36 -4.48
C ASN A 193 7.37 14.85 -3.10
N GLU A 194 6.38 14.18 -2.50
CA GLU A 194 5.84 14.46 -1.16
C GLU A 194 6.22 13.36 -0.15
N ILE A 195 7.01 12.36 -0.56
CA ILE A 195 7.45 11.23 0.27
C ILE A 195 8.97 11.17 0.23
N LYS A 196 9.62 11.53 1.35
CA LYS A 196 11.06 11.33 1.54
C LYS A 196 11.41 9.86 1.30
N LYS A 197 12.57 9.57 0.73
CA LYS A 197 13.00 8.19 0.45
C LYS A 197 12.87 7.29 1.69
N GLN A 198 12.05 6.25 1.59
CA GLN A 198 11.84 5.22 2.62
C GLN A 198 12.40 3.90 2.12
N HIS A 199 13.00 3.12 3.01
CA HIS A 199 13.48 1.77 2.71
C HIS A 199 12.62 0.77 3.48
N PHE A 200 12.40 -0.41 2.91
CA PHE A 200 11.62 -1.47 3.54
C PHE A 200 12.18 -2.84 3.17
N ALA A 201 11.87 -3.83 4.00
CA ALA A 201 12.12 -5.23 3.75
C ALA A 201 11.00 -6.07 4.35
N GLY A 202 10.77 -7.26 3.81
CA GLY A 202 9.70 -8.13 4.25
C GLY A 202 9.91 -9.58 3.86
N VAL A 203 9.14 -10.43 4.54
CA VAL A 203 9.10 -11.87 4.33
C VAL A 203 7.65 -12.29 4.22
N LYS A 204 7.35 -13.23 3.32
CA LYS A 204 6.03 -13.85 3.19
C LYS A 204 6.17 -15.37 3.12
N LEU A 205 5.27 -16.04 3.81
CA LEU A 205 5.14 -17.50 3.84
C LEU A 205 3.76 -17.88 3.31
N GLY A 206 3.69 -18.88 2.45
CA GLY A 206 2.46 -19.40 1.87
C GLY A 206 2.45 -20.93 1.84
N TYR A 207 1.24 -21.49 1.90
CA TYR A 207 1.00 -22.93 1.80
C TYR A 207 -0.21 -23.18 0.90
N SER A 208 -0.07 -24.08 -0.08
CA SER A 208 -1.14 -24.48 -1.00
C SER A 208 -1.57 -25.92 -0.72
N TRP A 209 -2.83 -26.13 -0.32
CA TRP A 209 -3.39 -27.47 -0.07
C TRP A 209 -4.13 -28.02 -1.28
#